data_AF-A0A5B8SNL8-F1
#
_entry.id   AF-A0A5B8SNL8-F1
#
_cell.length_a   1.000
_cell.length_b   1.000
_cell.length_c   1.000
_cell.angle_alpha   90.00
_cell.angle_beta   90.00
_cell.angle_gamma   90.00
#
_symmetry.space_group_name_H-M   'P 1'
#
loop_
_entity.id
_entity.type
_entity.pdbx_description
1 polymer ?
#
loop_
_entity_poly.entity_id
_entity_poly.type
_entity_poly.pdbx_seq_one_letter_code
_entity_poly.pdbx_strand_id
1 'polypeptide(L)'
;MNRNSLNGNVHINITTRAQHRGLCPARRDMMVLMERALFNEVLLRMGAPTSSDGIASQHWLDRLDAFVDQLRVELATAPDGCCSHNVAIATSQRTEVSHRARYLDVHVRVHRLFNKHVLAFSLAKPTRLAA
;
A
#
# COMPACT_ATOMS: atom_id res chain seq x y z
N MET A 1 -2.01 -17.27 -28.90
CA MET A 1 -2.93 -17.32 -27.74
C MET A 1 -2.14 -17.17 -26.46
N ASN A 2 -2.58 -16.24 -25.61
CA ASN A 2 -2.11 -15.86 -24.28
C ASN A 2 -0.61 -15.91 -23.99
N ARG A 3 0.05 -14.81 -24.38
CA ARG A 3 1.24 -14.29 -23.71
C ARG A 3 0.91 -14.12 -22.24
N ASN A 4 1.37 -15.08 -21.43
CA ASN A 4 1.62 -14.89 -20.02
C ASN A 4 2.18 -13.48 -19.81
N SER A 5 1.33 -12.56 -19.35
CA SER A 5 1.74 -11.27 -18.82
C SER A 5 2.32 -11.50 -17.42
N LEU A 6 3.31 -12.41 -17.36
CA LEU A 6 4.30 -12.57 -16.30
C LEU A 6 5.27 -11.38 -16.35
N ASN A 7 4.73 -10.16 -16.40
CA ASN A 7 5.43 -9.05 -15.79
C ASN A 7 5.39 -9.36 -14.31
N GLY A 8 6.52 -9.87 -13.81
CA GLY A 8 6.75 -10.24 -12.43
C GLY A 8 6.61 -9.03 -11.52
N ASN A 9 5.37 -8.66 -11.20
CA ASN A 9 5.10 -7.78 -10.10
C ASN A 9 5.47 -8.58 -8.85
N VAL A 10 6.66 -8.33 -8.32
CA VAL A 10 7.14 -8.93 -7.08
C VAL A 10 6.22 -8.42 -5.97
N HIS A 11 5.44 -9.33 -5.38
CA HIS A 11 4.58 -9.02 -4.25
C HIS A 11 5.28 -9.38 -2.94
N ILE A 12 5.14 -8.51 -1.97
CA ILE A 12 5.60 -8.68 -0.59
C ILE A 12 4.37 -9.06 0.24
N ASN A 13 4.48 -10.15 0.99
CA ASN A 13 3.44 -10.53 1.94
C ASN A 13 3.55 -9.68 3.20
N ILE A 14 2.52 -8.88 3.48
CA ILE A 14 2.41 -8.03 4.68
C ILE A 14 1.27 -8.48 5.60
N THR A 15 0.73 -9.69 5.40
CA THR A 15 -0.48 -10.21 6.08
C THR A 15 -0.39 -10.09 7.60
N THR A 16 0.68 -10.59 8.22
CA THR A 16 0.83 -10.58 9.68
C THR A 16 0.77 -9.17 10.24
N ARG A 17 1.39 -8.21 9.55
CA ARG A 17 1.43 -6.81 9.98
C ARG A 17 0.08 -6.12 9.75
N ALA A 18 -0.55 -6.35 8.61
CA ALA A 18 -1.90 -5.87 8.31
C ALA A 18 -2.93 -6.36 9.34
N GLN A 19 -2.84 -7.63 9.77
CA GLN A 19 -3.69 -8.18 10.83
C GLN A 19 -3.41 -7.54 12.18
N HIS A 20 -2.13 -7.39 12.55
CA HIS A 20 -1.74 -6.75 13.81
C HIS A 20 -2.19 -5.29 13.92
N ARG A 21 -2.21 -4.55 12.79
CA ARG A 21 -2.72 -3.17 12.72
C ARG A 21 -4.23 -3.08 12.50
N GLY A 22 -4.93 -4.20 12.37
CA GLY A 22 -6.39 -4.22 12.16
C GLY A 22 -6.84 -3.73 10.78
N LEU A 23 -5.98 -3.76 9.77
CA LEU A 23 -6.37 -3.52 8.37
C LEU A 23 -7.29 -4.61 7.84
N CYS A 24 -7.12 -5.83 8.33
CA CYS A 24 -7.97 -6.97 8.00
C CYS A 24 -8.15 -7.91 9.20
N PRO A 25 -9.19 -8.76 9.19
CA PRO A 25 -9.42 -9.72 10.26
C PRO A 25 -8.25 -10.70 10.41
N ALA A 26 -7.95 -11.08 11.66
CA ALA A 26 -6.95 -12.10 12.00
C ALA A 26 -7.46 -13.51 11.67
N ARG A 27 -7.64 -13.81 10.37
CA ARG A 27 -8.08 -15.11 9.86
C ARG A 27 -7.04 -15.75 8.96
N ARG A 28 -7.02 -17.08 8.91
CA ARG A 28 -6.06 -17.87 8.12
C ARG A 28 -6.33 -17.84 6.61
N ASP A 29 -7.57 -17.53 6.22
CA ASP A 29 -8.00 -17.39 4.84
C ASP A 29 -7.75 -15.97 4.29
N MET A 30 -7.13 -15.07 5.05
CA MET A 30 -6.74 -13.75 4.57
C MET A 30 -5.29 -13.73 4.10
N MET A 31 -5.04 -13.00 3.02
CA MET A 31 -3.70 -12.68 2.55
C MET A 31 -3.64 -11.23 2.12
N VAL A 32 -2.60 -10.53 2.56
CA VAL A 32 -2.37 -9.14 2.19
C VAL A 32 -1.04 -9.03 1.47
N LEU A 33 -1.12 -8.61 0.21
CA LEU A 33 0.02 -8.48 -0.69
C LEU A 33 0.24 -7.02 -1.07
N MET A 34 1.50 -6.64 -1.15
CA MET A 34 1.91 -5.30 -1.54
C MET A 34 2.93 -5.41 -2.67
N GLU A 35 2.72 -4.69 -3.77
CA GLU A 35 3.69 -4.66 -4.85
C GLU A 35 5.00 -4.00 -4.40
N ARG A 36 6.15 -4.55 -4.82
CA ARG A 36 7.48 -4.03 -4.47
C ARG A 36 7.64 -2.55 -4.83
N ALA A 37 7.07 -2.12 -5.96
CA ALA A 37 7.10 -0.71 -6.37
C ALA A 37 6.40 0.18 -5.33
N LEU A 38 5.22 -0.24 -4.85
CA LEU A 38 4.49 0.47 -3.80
C LEU A 38 5.28 0.47 -2.49
N PHE A 39 5.89 -0.66 -2.13
CA PHE A 39 6.73 -0.75 -0.93
C PHE A 39 7.89 0.24 -0.97
N ASN A 40 8.58 0.36 -2.10
CA ASN A 40 9.68 1.31 -2.26
C ASN A 40 9.19 2.76 -2.12
N GLU A 41 8.03 3.11 -2.67
CA GLU A 41 7.44 4.44 -2.50
C GLU A 41 7.03 4.73 -1.06
N VAL A 42 6.49 3.73 -0.35
CA VAL A 42 6.19 3.85 1.09
C VAL A 42 7.47 4.11 1.87
N LEU A 43 8.54 3.37 1.59
CA LEU A 43 9.82 3.60 2.24
C LEU A 43 10.39 4.98 1.91
N LEU A 44 10.16 5.51 0.70
CA LEU A 44 10.67 6.83 0.33
C LEU A 44 9.86 7.96 0.98
N ARG A 45 8.53 7.84 1.01
CA ARG A 45 7.61 8.97 1.27
C ARG A 45 6.92 8.97 2.62
N MET A 46 6.81 7.82 3.28
CA MET A 46 6.23 7.73 4.61
C MET A 46 7.32 7.93 5.66
N GLY A 47 6.99 8.51 6.81
CA GLY A 47 7.90 8.65 7.95
C GLY A 47 7.86 10.01 8.64
N ALA A 48 7.97 10.03 9.97
CA ALA A 48 8.05 11.27 10.73
C ALA A 48 9.32 12.07 10.37
N PRO A 49 9.32 13.41 10.54
CA PRO A 49 10.53 14.21 10.47
C PRO A 49 11.37 13.92 11.72
N THR A 50 12.12 12.81 11.74
CA THR A 50 12.99 12.49 12.88
C THR A 50 14.41 12.92 12.56
N SER A 51 14.76 14.08 13.09
CA SER A 51 16.12 14.48 13.45
C SER A 51 16.70 13.48 14.45
N SER A 52 17.29 12.37 13.98
CA SER A 52 18.25 11.59 14.76
C SER A 52 18.89 10.54 13.87
N ASP A 53 20.18 10.72 13.61
CA ASP A 53 21.07 9.67 13.11
C ASP A 53 21.10 8.52 14.12
N GLY A 54 20.49 7.38 13.79
CA GLY A 54 20.64 6.18 14.59
C GLY A 54 19.54 5.15 14.37
N ILE A 55 19.91 4.04 13.71
CA ILE A 55 19.12 2.81 13.49
C ILE A 55 18.25 2.81 12.22
N ALA A 56 18.92 2.79 11.07
CA ALA A 56 18.34 2.64 9.73
C ALA A 56 17.40 1.42 9.54
N SER A 57 17.55 0.36 10.35
CA SER A 57 16.78 -0.89 10.21
C SER A 57 15.39 -0.87 10.85
N GLN A 58 15.11 0.03 11.80
CA GLN A 58 13.78 0.11 12.45
C GLN A 58 12.83 1.04 11.68
N HIS A 59 13.38 2.08 11.05
CA HIS A 59 12.58 3.12 10.39
C HIS A 59 11.68 2.61 9.27
N TRP A 60 12.09 1.59 8.50
CA TRP A 60 11.27 1.09 7.39
C TRP A 60 10.01 0.37 7.88
N LEU A 61 10.07 -0.26 9.06
CA LEU A 61 8.91 -0.89 9.70
C LEU A 61 7.93 0.20 10.16
N ASP A 62 8.41 1.25 10.82
CA ASP A 62 7.55 2.35 11.28
C ASP A 62 6.85 3.05 10.10
N ARG A 63 7.55 3.22 8.97
CA ARG A 63 6.99 3.75 7.73
C ARG A 63 5.89 2.85 7.15
N LEU A 64 6.11 1.53 7.20
CA LEU A 64 5.12 0.56 6.77
C LEU A 64 3.91 0.51 7.71
N ASP A 65 4.10 0.63 9.02
CA ASP A 65 3.00 0.68 9.98
C ASP A 65 2.17 1.95 9.80
N ALA A 66 2.81 3.12 9.65
CA ALA A 66 2.11 4.36 9.36
C ALA A 66 1.30 4.28 8.04
N PHE A 67 1.86 3.62 7.03
CA PHE A 67 1.14 3.34 5.78
C PHE A 67 -0.08 2.45 5.99
N VAL A 68 0.06 1.36 6.74
CA VAL A 68 -1.04 0.43 7.02
C VAL A 68 -2.14 1.12 7.84
N ASP A 69 -1.77 1.98 8.79
CA ASP A 69 -2.73 2.76 9.58
C ASP A 69 -3.53 3.72 8.71
N GLN A 70 -2.86 4.46 7.83
CA GLN A 70 -3.54 5.39 6.94
C GLN A 70 -4.43 4.63 5.94
N LEU A 71 -3.96 3.51 5.40
CA LEU A 71 -4.78 2.62 4.55
C LEU A 71 -6.05 2.16 5.28
N ARG A 72 -5.94 1.78 6.55
CA ARG A 72 -7.10 1.36 7.34
C ARG A 72 -8.13 2.47 7.48
N VAL A 73 -7.67 3.71 7.69
CA VAL A 73 -8.54 4.89 7.77
C VAL A 73 -9.23 5.15 6.44
N GLU A 74 -8.49 5.19 5.32
CA GLU A 74 -9.08 5.44 4.01
C GLU A 74 -10.05 4.32 3.58
N LEU A 75 -9.68 3.05 3.83
CA LEU A 75 -10.52 1.89 3.49
C LEU A 75 -11.79 1.78 4.33
N ALA A 76 -11.84 2.39 5.52
CA ALA A 76 -13.08 2.46 6.30
C ALA A 76 -14.16 3.28 5.58
N THR A 77 -13.78 4.14 4.64
CA THR A 77 -14.70 4.94 3.80
C THR A 77 -14.94 4.33 2.43
N ALA A 78 -14.33 3.17 2.12
CA ALA A 78 -14.47 2.53 0.83
C ALA A 78 -15.90 2.00 0.61
N PRO A 79 -16.44 2.10 -0.61
CA PRO A 79 -17.77 1.59 -0.91
C PRO A 79 -17.85 0.07 -0.75
N ASP A 80 -18.90 -0.38 -0.08
CA ASP A 80 -19.17 -1.80 0.15
C ASP A 80 -19.27 -2.58 -1.17
N GLY A 81 -18.74 -3.79 -1.19
CA GLY A 81 -18.80 -4.70 -2.35
C GLY A 81 -17.84 -4.34 -3.50
N CYS A 82 -17.00 -3.30 -3.36
CA CYS A 82 -16.05 -2.93 -4.40
C CYS A 82 -14.86 -3.90 -4.50
N CYS A 83 -14.71 -4.58 -5.64
CA CYS A 83 -13.59 -5.50 -5.90
C CYS A 83 -12.26 -4.78 -6.18
N SER A 84 -12.29 -3.50 -6.54
CA SER A 84 -11.07 -2.71 -6.73
C SER A 84 -11.35 -1.20 -6.75
N HIS A 85 -10.52 -0.41 -6.09
CA HIS A 85 -10.64 1.05 -6.09
C HIS A 85 -9.28 1.71 -5.81
N ASN A 86 -9.18 3.02 -6.09
CA ASN A 86 -7.99 3.79 -5.76
C ASN A 86 -8.24 4.59 -4.48
N VAL A 87 -7.24 4.64 -3.60
CA VAL A 87 -7.22 5.48 -2.39
C VAL A 87 -5.98 6.35 -2.39
N ALA A 88 -6.10 7.59 -1.91
CA ALA A 88 -4.99 8.51 -1.78
C ALA A 88 -4.47 8.46 -0.35
N ILE A 89 -3.24 7.97 -0.14
CA ILE A 89 -2.63 7.86 1.18
C ILE A 89 -1.78 9.08 1.47
N ALA A 90 -2.13 9.84 2.50
CA ALA A 90 -1.34 11.01 2.91
C ALA A 90 0.11 10.64 3.24
N THR A 91 1.07 11.40 2.72
CA THR A 91 2.50 11.26 2.96
C THR A 91 3.04 12.47 3.72
N SER A 92 4.10 12.27 4.49
CA SER A 92 4.68 13.26 5.40
C SER A 92 5.89 14.01 4.81
N GLN A 93 6.24 13.79 3.53
CA GLN A 93 7.37 14.48 2.92
C GLN A 93 7.14 16.00 2.84
N ARG A 94 8.01 16.76 3.51
CA ARG A 94 8.27 18.18 3.25
C ARG A 94 9.22 18.28 2.06
N THR A 95 8.72 18.30 0.84
CA THR A 95 9.51 18.81 -0.29
C THR A 95 9.38 20.32 -0.33
N GLU A 96 10.43 21.03 0.11
CA GLU A 96 10.50 22.51 0.16
C GLU A 96 10.41 23.19 -1.21
N VAL A 97 10.44 22.44 -2.32
CA VAL A 97 10.59 23.00 -3.67
C VAL A 97 9.59 22.41 -4.69
N SER A 98 8.59 21.63 -4.28
CA SER A 98 7.61 21.14 -5.25
C SER A 98 6.25 20.84 -4.63
N HIS A 99 5.20 21.42 -5.23
CA HIS A 99 3.77 21.08 -5.05
C HIS A 99 3.44 19.64 -5.49
N ARG A 100 4.39 18.71 -5.48
CA ARG A 100 4.11 17.30 -5.79
C ARG A 100 3.27 16.70 -4.67
N ALA A 101 2.26 15.94 -5.09
CA ALA A 101 1.17 15.46 -4.25
C ALA A 101 1.67 14.93 -2.90
N ARG A 102 1.13 15.48 -1.81
CA ARG A 102 1.24 14.97 -0.43
C ARG A 102 0.54 13.62 -0.24
N TYR A 103 0.35 12.90 -1.33
CA TYR A 103 -0.50 11.72 -1.41
C TYR A 103 0.19 10.69 -2.29
N LEU A 104 0.06 9.43 -1.88
CA LEU A 104 0.45 8.26 -2.62
C LEU A 104 -0.83 7.58 -3.10
N ASP A 105 -1.06 7.59 -4.41
CA ASP A 105 -2.22 6.93 -4.99
C ASP A 105 -2.00 5.41 -4.99
N VAL A 106 -2.81 4.70 -4.22
CA VAL A 106 -2.76 3.25 -4.05
C VAL A 106 -3.98 2.63 -4.70
N HIS A 107 -3.73 1.70 -5.60
CA HIS A 107 -4.77 0.82 -6.11
C HIS A 107 -4.93 -0.38 -5.18
N VAL A 108 -6.16 -0.58 -4.72
CA VAL A 108 -6.57 -1.68 -3.87
C VAL A 108 -7.36 -2.66 -4.73
N ARG A 109 -7.01 -3.94 -4.67
CA ARG A 109 -7.74 -5.00 -5.35
C ARG A 109 -8.05 -6.14 -4.40
N VAL A 110 -9.33 -6.44 -4.27
CA VAL A 110 -9.83 -7.60 -3.53
C VAL A 110 -10.13 -8.71 -4.52
N HIS A 111 -9.51 -9.87 -4.33
CA HIS A 111 -9.78 -11.05 -5.16
C HIS A 111 -9.63 -12.34 -4.36
N ARG A 112 -10.08 -13.45 -4.93
CA ARG A 112 -9.84 -14.79 -4.37
C ARG A 112 -8.70 -15.47 -5.10
N LEU A 113 -7.78 -16.06 -4.35
CA LEU A 113 -6.72 -16.91 -4.87
C LEU A 113 -6.77 -18.24 -4.12
N PHE A 114 -7.12 -19.32 -4.83
CA PHE A 114 -7.47 -20.61 -4.22
C PHE A 114 -8.55 -20.42 -3.13
N ASN A 115 -8.24 -20.75 -1.88
CA ASN A 115 -9.13 -20.61 -0.72
C ASN A 115 -8.80 -19.37 0.13
N LYS A 116 -8.10 -18.38 -0.43
CA LYS A 116 -7.73 -17.15 0.29
C LYS A 116 -8.41 -15.92 -0.29
N HIS A 117 -8.91 -15.08 0.60
CA HIS A 117 -9.29 -13.70 0.36
C HIS A 117 -8.02 -12.83 0.33
N VAL A 118 -7.71 -12.28 -0.84
CA VAL A 118 -6.49 -11.52 -1.09
C VAL A 118 -6.83 -10.04 -1.20
N LEU A 119 -6.22 -9.23 -0.34
CA LEU A 119 -6.11 -7.78 -0.52
C LEU A 119 -4.74 -7.51 -1.15
N ALA A 120 -4.73 -7.06 -2.39
CA ALA A 120 -3.52 -6.67 -3.08
C ALA A 120 -3.45 -5.15 -3.23
N PHE A 121 -2.30 -4.58 -2.91
CA PHE A 121 -2.01 -3.16 -3.02
C PHE A 121 -0.92 -2.92 -4.05
N SER A 122 -1.17 -2.00 -4.97
CA SER A 122 -0.18 -1.54 -5.95
C SER A 122 -0.22 -0.02 -6.06
N LEU A 123 0.78 0.58 -6.71
CA LEU A 123 0.65 1.97 -7.12
C LEU A 123 -0.53 2.09 -8.10
N ALA A 124 -1.33 3.14 -7.96
CA ALA A 124 -2.32 3.47 -8.96
C ALA A 124 -1.59 3.76 -10.27
N LYS A 125 -1.99 3.08 -11.34
CA LYS A 125 -1.47 3.44 -12.67
C LYS A 125 -1.99 4.83 -13.00
N PRO A 126 -1.15 5.72 -13.58
CA PRO A 126 -1.66 6.98 -14.10
C PRO A 126 -2.81 6.64 -15.06
N THR A 127 -4.00 7.12 -14.71
CA THR A 127 -5.17 6.94 -15.57
C THR A 127 -4.85 7.76 -16.81
N ARG A 128 -4.72 7.12 -17.98
CA ARG A 128 -4.51 7.81 -19.28
C ARG A 128 -5.79 8.55 -19.72
N LEU A 129 -6.35 9.36 -18.83
CA LEU A 129 -7.48 10.24 -19.08
C LEU A 129 -7.12 11.64 -18.56
N ALA A 130 -6.17 12.24 -19.26
CA ALA A 130 -6.05 13.67 -19.45
C ALA A 130 -5.25 13.83 -20.76
N ALA A 131 -5.95 13.60 -21.87
CA ALA A 131 -5.58 14.11 -23.18
C ALA A 131 -6.36 15.40 -23.41
#